data_AF-A0A537CCC4-F1
#
_entry.id   AF-A0A537CCC4-F1
#
_cell.length_a   1.000
_cell.length_b   1.000
_cell.length_c   1.000
_cell.angle_alpha   90.00
_cell.angle_beta   90.00
_cell.angle_gamma   90.00
#
_symmetry.space_group_name_H-M   'P 1'
#
loop_
_entity.id
_entity.type
_entity.pdbx_description
1 polymer ?
#
loop_
_entity_poly.entity_id
_entity_poly.type
_entity_poly.pdbx_seq_one_letter_code
_entity_poly.pdbx_strand_id
1 'polypeptide(L)' 'MNLVLQSPALEEGLVPAVARLAGTTRIERIAARAWRLRDAAPSDSIAAFCEKHEIDHAF' A
#
# COMPACT_ATOMS: atom_id res chain seq x y z
N MET A 1 2.12 11.94 2.75
CA MET A 1 1.97 11.83 1.28
C MET A 1 0.87 10.82 0.96
N ASN A 2 0.52 10.60 -0.31
CA ASN A 2 -0.48 9.60 -0.68
C ASN A 2 0.22 8.40 -1.30
N LEU A 3 0.24 7.26 -0.61
CA LEU A 3 0.75 6.02 -1.18
C LEU A 3 -0.40 5.28 -1.87
N VAL A 4 -0.29 5.06 -3.17
CA VAL A 4 -1.22 4.24 -3.94
C VAL A 4 -0.63 2.84 -4.06
N LEU A 5 -1.47 1.83 -3.83
CA LEU A 5 -1.16 0.42 -3.99
C LEU A 5 -2.14 -0.19 -4.99
N GLN A 6 -1.64 -0.97 -5.94
CA GLN A 6 -2.47 -1.74 -6.85
C GLN A 6 -1.81 -3.07 -7.18
N SER A 7 -2.61 -4.12 -7.35
CA SER A 7 -2.16 -5.36 -7.97
C SER A 7 -3.35 -6.22 -8.35
N PRO A 8 -3.31 -6.97 -9.48
CA PRO A 8 -4.38 -7.87 -9.87
C PRO A 8 -4.74 -8.88 -8.76
N ALA A 9 -3.75 -9.30 -7.98
CA ALA A 9 -3.87 -10.27 -6.90
C ALA A 9 -3.84 -9.62 -5.50
N LEU A 10 -4.00 -8.29 -5.38
CA LEU A 10 -3.90 -7.61 -4.10
C LEU A 10 -5.01 -8.06 -3.14
N GLU A 11 -4.61 -8.89 -2.17
CA GLU A 11 -5.47 -9.37 -1.10
C GLU A 11 -5.72 -8.27 -0.07
N GLU A 12 -6.96 -8.16 0.43
CA GLU A 12 -7.32 -7.15 1.44
C GLU A 12 -6.48 -7.27 2.73
N GLY A 13 -5.91 -8.45 3.03
CA GLY A 13 -5.02 -8.66 4.17
C GLY A 13 -3.63 -8.01 4.05
N LEU A 14 -3.17 -7.70 2.83
CA LEU A 14 -1.85 -7.10 2.60
C LEU A 14 -1.85 -5.58 2.78
N VAL A 15 -2.98 -4.91 2.52
CA VAL A 15 -3.11 -3.45 2.63
C VAL A 15 -2.86 -2.93 4.06
N PRO A 16 -3.39 -3.56 5.13
CA PRO A 16 -3.05 -3.19 6.50
C PRO A 16 -1.57 -3.36 6.84
N ALA A 17 -0.88 -4.35 6.25
CA ALA A 17 0.54 -4.55 6.46
C ALA A 17 1.36 -3.38 5.88
N VAL A 18 1.04 -2.96 4.65
CA VAL A 18 1.68 -1.78 4.03
C VAL A 18 1.34 -0.50 4.78
N ALA A 19 0.09 -0.34 5.24
CA ALA A 19 -0.32 0.81 6.05
C ALA A 19 0.53 0.96 7.32
N ARG A 20 0.83 -0.16 7.99
CA ARG A 20 1.71 -0.18 9.17
C ARG A 20 3.14 0.23 8.84
N LEU A 21 3.69 -0.23 7.71
CA LEU A 21 5.03 0.17 7.25
C LEU A 21 5.07 1.67 6.89
N ALA A 22 4.00 2.18 6.28
CA ALA A 22 3.82 3.58 5.93
C ALA A 22 3.43 4.48 7.10
N GLY A 23 3.28 3.94 8.32
CA GLY A 23 2.96 4.71 9.52
C GLY A 23 1.57 5.34 9.53
N THR A 24 0.60 4.77 8.81
CA THR A 24 -0.75 5.33 8.69
C THR A 24 -1.84 4.29 8.92
N THR A 25 -2.99 4.76 9.40
CA THR A 25 -4.24 3.97 9.50
C THR A 25 -5.30 4.45 8.52
N ARG A 26 -5.00 5.48 7.72
CA ARG A 26 -5.96 6.12 6.81
C ARG A 26 -5.97 5.41 5.46
N ILE A 27 -6.64 4.27 5.42
CA ILE A 27 -6.79 3.41 4.25
C ILE A 27 -8.09 3.75 3.52
N GLU A 28 -8.02 3.92 2.21
CA GLU A 28 -9.17 4.16 1.33
C GLU A 28 -9.09 3.22 0.12
N ARG A 29 -10.15 2.47 -0.17
CA ARG A 29 -10.23 1.69 -1.40
C ARG A 29 -10.71 2.60 -2.53
N ILE A 30 -9.92 2.74 -3.58
CA ILE A 30 -10.22 3.63 -4.72
C ILE A 30 -10.63 2.86 -5.99
N ALA A 31 -10.37 1.55 -6.04
CA ALA A 31 -10.89 0.65 -7.07
C ALA A 31 -11.01 -0.79 -6.54
N ALA A 32 -11.50 -1.72 -7.36
CA ALA A 32 -11.63 -3.12 -6.99
C ALA A 32 -10.30 -3.76 -6.55
N ARG A 33 -9.17 -3.30 -7.10
CA ARG A 33 -7.82 -3.80 -6.82
C ARG A 33 -6.80 -2.69 -6.59
N ALA A 34 -7.27 -1.53 -6.12
CA ALA A 34 -6.41 -0.40 -5.79
C ALA A 34 -6.84 0.32 -4.51
N TRP A 35 -5.86 0.73 -3.72
CA TRP A 35 -6.02 1.40 -2.44
C TRP A 35 -5.12 2.63 -2.36
N ARG A 36 -5.57 3.62 -1.60
CA ARG A 36 -4.85 4.83 -1.24
C ARG A 36 -4.64 4.85 0.27
N LEU A 37 -3.40 5.06 0.68
CA LEU A 37 -2.97 5.29 2.04
C LEU A 37 -2.65 6.78 2.19
N ARG A 38 -3.49 7.49 2.95
CA ARG A 38 -3.29 8.93 3.22
C ARG A 38 -2.35 9.12 4.39
N ASP A 39 -1.65 10.25 4.41
CA ASP A 39 -0.65 10.58 5.44
C ASP A 39 0.46 9.51 5.57
N ALA A 40 0.73 8.79 4.48
CA ALA A 40 1.79 7.79 4.40
C ALA A 40 3.18 8.45 4.41
N ALA A 41 4.11 7.82 5.12
CA ALA A 41 5.53 8.15 5.13
C ALA A 41 6.32 7.16 4.26
N PRO A 42 7.26 7.63 3.42
CA PRO A 42 8.14 6.75 2.66
C PRO A 42 9.07 5.96 3.59
N SER A 43 9.35 4.72 3.21
CA SER A 43 10.24 3.81 3.92
C SER A 43 10.75 2.74 2.94
N ASP A 44 12.04 2.41 3.01
CA ASP A 44 12.65 1.37 2.16
C ASP A 44 11.99 0.00 2.35
N SER A 45 11.40 -0.22 3.52
CA SER A 45 10.64 -1.45 3.82
C SER A 45 9.37 -1.60 2.98
N ILE A 46 8.77 -0.50 2.51
CA ILE A 46 7.55 -0.54 1.69
C ILE A 46 7.87 -1.10 0.30
N ALA A 47 8.93 -0.60 -0.34
CA ALA A 47 9.34 -1.07 -1.65
C ALA A 47 9.66 -2.58 -1.63
N ALA A 48 10.47 -3.02 -0.67
CA ALA A 48 10.81 -4.44 -0.51
C ALA A 48 9.58 -5.33 -0.23
N PHE A 49 8.62 -4.84 0.57
CA PHE A 49 7.38 -5.57 0.81
C PHE A 49 6.53 -5.67 -0.46
N CYS A 50 6.36 -4.56 -1.18
CA CYS A 50 5.59 -4.51 -2.39
C CYS A 50 6.19 -5.39 -3.50
N GLU A 51 7.51 -5.40 -3.66
CA GLU A 51 8.18 -6.31 -4.60
C GLU A 51 7.94 -7.78 -4.27
N LYS A 52 8.07 -8.18 -2.99
CA LYS A 52 7.85 -9.56 -2.54
C LYS A 52 6.43 -10.07 -2.82
N HIS A 53 5.45 -9.16 -2.78
CA HIS A 53 4.02 -9.48 -2.93
C HIS A 53 3.46 -9.07 -4.30
N GLU A 54 4.32 -8.70 -5.27
CA GLU A 54 3.91 -8.28 -6.61
C GLU A 54 2.85 -7.16 -6.58
N ILE A 55 3.11 -6.13 -5.76
CA ILE A 55 2.28 -4.94 -5.59
C ILE A 55 2.95 -3.76 -6.27
N ASP A 56 2.25 -3.14 -7.22
CA ASP A 56 2.67 -1.85 -7.76
C ASP A 56 2.36 -0.76 -6.74
N HIS A 57 3.30 0.17 -6.55
CA HIS A 57 3.16 1.25 -5.60
C HIS A 57 3.71 2.58 -6.13
N ALA A 58 3.13 3.69 -5.69
CA ALA A 58 3.57 5.05 -6.01
C ALA A 58 3.22 6.03 -4.89
N PHE A 59 4.07 7.03 -4.66
CA PHE A 59 3.90 8.10 -3.65
C PHE A 59 3.38 9.42 -4.23
#